data_AF-A0AAJ0EKD7-F1
#
_entry.id   AF-A0AAJ0EKD7-F1
#
_cell.length_a   1.000
_cell.length_b   1.000
_cell.length_c   1.000
_cell.angle_alpha   90.00
_cell.angle_beta   90.00
_cell.angle_gamma   90.00
#
_symmetry.space_group_name_H-M   'P 1'
#
loop_
_entity.id
_entity.type
_entity.pdbx_description
1 polymer ?
#
loop_
_entity_poly.entity_id
_entity_poly.type
_entity_poly.pdbx_seq_one_letter_code
_entity_poly.pdbx_strand_id
1 'polypeptide(L)'
;MPSKILGVFEWIFSHPTTAAIVLLIPVLCLVCLRRSSQDEPPSLPEIVPFISNTYQYMTDSKTLMKRASRTMKYSNIVKFYLGPMRVYFVQGGESVQAMFRSSTSISSNKFILLVMRNLQGSAEKDVAKFANDQSGRQRIPAPGYENTPQEERFWYTLHHITVENLSRAEPTAHLAETYTKFFDEALEKQPLGQWATVRLLDFLRKEMCSSAIKSFCGTKLLDMVPDYVEQFWRFDSIAFQVVYGLPKWINSKPVNERDKLNGMTQKYLKEAFANFDWDGPRAKSPWEPIFGSSYVRKIIKWLQDTDMAPETKAGFYMIAIFGINANTIPITTWAMIELLRDRELLQAVRSEALQTLNVDPVTGKRSFDVSKLVSMPLMQSVYTECMRLHVSIALSREVIETTTLHGFRLKKGSMIQAPTHLVHLDENIWSQGGHPAAEFWAERHVKHVKKVEENTGRFTTERQFVLAGKSNEFIPFGGGPSMCPGRFFAKQEILLTIAILVTKFDMEFVEWTNLDGSKSDRSPVDDERYFGTAAVPPDRDVKVRWKKLW
;
A
#
# COMPACT_ATOMS: atom_id res chain seq x y z
N MET A 1 1.92 -51.81 -32.99
CA MET A 1 2.13 -50.48 -32.36
C MET A 1 1.47 -49.27 -33.05
N PRO A 2 0.96 -49.30 -34.31
CA PRO A 2 0.27 -48.12 -34.89
C PRO A 2 -1.16 -47.86 -34.38
N SER A 3 -1.89 -48.88 -33.94
CA SER A 3 -3.33 -48.77 -33.65
C SER A 3 -3.68 -47.96 -32.39
N LYS A 4 -2.78 -47.91 -31.40
CA LYS A 4 -3.01 -47.12 -30.18
C LYS A 4 -2.81 -45.62 -30.39
N ILE A 5 -2.02 -45.21 -31.39
CA ILE A 5 -1.77 -43.81 -31.70
C ILE A 5 -2.94 -43.23 -32.49
N LEU A 6 -3.48 -43.97 -33.48
CA LEU A 6 -4.67 -43.56 -34.24
C LEU A 6 -5.90 -43.34 -33.34
N GLY A 7 -6.14 -44.23 -32.37
CA GLY A 7 -7.27 -44.08 -31.45
C GLY A 7 -7.17 -42.86 -30.52
N VAL A 8 -5.96 -42.41 -30.19
CA VAL A 8 -5.75 -41.18 -29.41
C VAL A 8 -6.06 -39.94 -30.27
N PHE A 9 -5.69 -39.94 -31.55
CA PHE A 9 -6.01 -38.83 -32.45
C PHE A 9 -7.51 -38.74 -32.74
N GLU A 10 -8.18 -39.85 -33.01
CA GLU A 10 -9.64 -39.87 -33.21
C GLU A 10 -10.41 -39.42 -31.95
N TRP A 11 -9.92 -39.78 -30.76
CA TRP A 11 -10.49 -39.31 -29.49
C TRP A 11 -10.27 -37.80 -29.26
N ILE A 12 -9.09 -37.27 -29.62
CA ILE A 12 -8.79 -35.83 -29.52
C ILE A 12 -9.68 -35.02 -30.48
N PHE A 13 -9.86 -35.46 -31.73
CA PHE A 13 -10.65 -34.73 -32.74
C PHE A 13 -12.17 -34.85 -32.57
N SER A 14 -12.66 -35.82 -31.78
CA SER A 14 -14.07 -35.94 -31.40
C SER A 14 -14.46 -35.07 -30.20
N HIS A 15 -13.49 -34.45 -29.51
CA HIS A 15 -13.72 -33.54 -28.38
C HIS A 15 -13.19 -32.14 -28.72
N PRO A 16 -14.03 -31.20 -29.20
CA PRO A 16 -13.57 -29.93 -29.78
C PRO A 16 -12.76 -29.05 -28.80
N THR A 17 -13.02 -29.13 -27.49
CA THR A 17 -12.23 -28.46 -26.45
C THR A 17 -10.84 -29.07 -26.27
N THR A 18 -10.74 -30.40 -26.33
CA THR A 18 -9.48 -31.14 -26.20
C THR A 18 -8.63 -30.99 -27.47
N ALA A 19 -9.25 -31.01 -28.65
CA ALA A 19 -8.60 -30.69 -29.92
C ALA A 19 -8.02 -29.28 -29.93
N ALA A 20 -8.77 -28.28 -29.45
CA ALA A 20 -8.30 -26.90 -29.37
C ALA A 20 -7.08 -26.76 -28.43
N ILE A 21 -7.09 -27.44 -27.29
CA ILE A 21 -5.96 -27.44 -26.33
C ILE A 21 -4.74 -28.14 -26.91
N VAL A 22 -4.91 -29.29 -27.59
CA VAL A 22 -3.81 -30.05 -28.20
C VAL A 22 -3.21 -29.31 -29.40
N LEU A 23 -4.02 -28.61 -30.20
CA LEU A 23 -3.57 -27.76 -31.32
C LEU A 23 -2.92 -26.44 -30.85
N LEU A 24 -3.25 -25.96 -29.65
CA LEU A 24 -2.57 -24.80 -29.04
C LEU A 24 -1.12 -25.13 -28.66
N ILE A 25 -0.80 -26.35 -28.25
CA ILE A 25 0.54 -26.73 -27.78
C ILE A 25 1.63 -26.50 -28.86
N PRO A 26 1.50 -26.97 -30.12
CA PRO A 26 2.48 -26.67 -31.18
C PRO A 26 2.58 -25.19 -31.54
N VAL A 27 1.46 -24.46 -31.52
CA VAL A 27 1.44 -23.00 -31.78
C VAL A 27 2.15 -22.24 -30.66
N LEU A 28 1.94 -22.63 -29.41
CA LEU A 28 2.64 -22.12 -28.23
C LEU A 28 4.14 -22.43 -28.31
N CYS A 29 4.52 -23.65 -28.72
CA CYS A 29 5.92 -24.02 -28.96
C CYS A 29 6.57 -23.22 -30.10
N LEU A 30 5.85 -22.94 -31.20
CA LEU A 30 6.34 -22.12 -32.33
C LEU A 30 6.50 -20.64 -31.96
N VAL A 31 5.65 -20.10 -31.08
CA VAL A 31 5.82 -18.75 -30.52
C VAL A 31 7.06 -18.67 -29.62
N CYS A 32 7.38 -19.75 -28.90
CA CYS A 32 8.61 -19.85 -28.09
C CYS A 32 9.90 -20.02 -28.90
N LEU A 33 9.81 -20.53 -30.14
CA LEU A 33 10.95 -20.72 -31.05
C LEU A 33 11.32 -19.47 -31.87
N ARG A 34 10.58 -18.35 -31.71
CA ARG A 34 10.98 -17.08 -32.35
C ARG A 34 12.32 -16.62 -31.77
N ARG A 35 13.32 -16.47 -32.65
CA ARG A 35 14.61 -15.84 -32.32
C ARG A 35 14.34 -14.47 -31.68
N SER A 36 14.85 -14.28 -30.46
CA SER A 36 14.93 -12.98 -29.81
C SER A 36 15.64 -12.01 -30.76
N SER A 37 15.01 -10.88 -31.09
CA SER A 37 15.75 -9.79 -31.72
C SER A 37 16.80 -9.26 -30.74
N GLN A 38 17.87 -8.65 -31.24
CA GLN A 38 18.98 -8.15 -30.40
C GLN A 38 18.53 -7.07 -29.40
N ASP A 39 17.40 -6.41 -29.67
CA ASP A 39 16.82 -5.34 -28.86
C ASP A 39 15.69 -5.81 -27.92
N GLU A 40 15.46 -7.11 -27.78
CA GLU A 40 14.49 -7.64 -26.81
C GLU A 40 15.13 -7.94 -25.44
N PRO A 41 14.47 -7.60 -24.32
CA PRO A 41 14.97 -7.93 -22.99
C PRO A 41 15.12 -9.45 -22.79
N PRO A 42 16.06 -9.87 -21.91
CA PRO A 42 16.16 -11.28 -21.50
C PRO A 42 14.83 -11.74 -20.90
N SER A 43 14.48 -13.02 -21.14
CA SER A 43 13.19 -13.58 -20.71
C SER A 43 13.36 -14.47 -19.48
N LEU A 44 12.41 -14.43 -18.54
CA LEU A 44 12.33 -15.45 -17.51
C LEU A 44 11.93 -16.79 -18.14
N PRO A 45 12.67 -17.87 -17.88
CA PRO A 45 12.34 -19.19 -18.41
C PRO A 45 10.93 -19.64 -18.03
N GLU A 46 10.26 -20.40 -18.88
CA GLU A 46 8.99 -21.06 -18.56
C GLU A 46 9.09 -22.55 -18.83
N ILE A 47 8.49 -23.37 -17.96
CA ILE A 47 8.36 -24.81 -18.19
C ILE A 47 7.19 -25.03 -19.15
N VAL A 48 6.06 -24.36 -18.88
CA VAL A 48 4.87 -24.34 -19.71
C VAL A 48 4.64 -22.88 -20.11
N PRO A 49 4.73 -22.55 -21.42
CA PRO A 49 4.58 -21.18 -21.91
C PRO A 49 3.30 -20.52 -21.40
N PHE A 50 3.41 -19.26 -20.97
CA PHE A 50 2.32 -18.43 -20.43
C PHE A 50 1.65 -18.94 -19.15
N ILE A 51 2.01 -20.13 -18.64
CA ILE A 51 1.38 -20.75 -17.47
C ILE A 51 2.34 -20.73 -16.27
N SER A 52 3.61 -21.10 -16.45
CA SER A 52 4.55 -21.23 -15.34
C SER A 52 4.76 -19.92 -14.58
N ASN A 53 5.03 -18.82 -15.27
CA ASN A 53 5.24 -17.54 -14.60
C ASN A 53 3.92 -16.96 -14.07
N THR A 54 2.80 -17.19 -14.77
CA THR A 54 1.46 -16.78 -14.31
C THR A 54 1.08 -17.45 -12.99
N TYR A 55 1.23 -18.77 -12.91
CA TYR A 55 0.93 -19.52 -11.70
C TYR A 55 1.79 -19.03 -10.52
N GLN A 56 3.10 -18.86 -10.74
CA GLN A 56 3.99 -18.31 -9.71
C GLN A 56 3.62 -16.88 -9.34
N TYR A 57 3.32 -15.99 -10.28
CA TYR A 57 2.88 -14.62 -9.96
C TYR A 57 1.63 -14.60 -9.06
N MET A 58 0.71 -15.54 -9.27
CA MET A 58 -0.54 -15.62 -8.51
C MET A 58 -0.42 -16.35 -7.18
N THR A 59 0.52 -17.29 -7.04
CA THR A 59 0.56 -18.22 -5.88
C THR A 59 1.89 -18.25 -5.13
N ASP A 60 2.98 -17.82 -5.74
CA ASP A 60 4.35 -17.83 -5.20
C ASP A 60 5.17 -16.68 -5.81
N SER A 61 4.75 -15.45 -5.49
CA SER A 61 5.38 -14.23 -6.01
C SER A 61 6.83 -14.11 -5.56
N LYS A 62 7.21 -14.65 -4.39
CA LYS A 62 8.60 -14.70 -3.92
C LYS A 62 9.50 -15.49 -4.84
N THR A 63 9.12 -16.71 -5.23
CA THR A 63 9.97 -17.50 -6.13
C THR A 63 10.12 -16.81 -7.47
N LEU A 64 9.05 -16.21 -7.99
CA LEU A 64 9.13 -15.41 -9.22
C LEU A 64 10.08 -14.23 -9.05
N MET A 65 9.96 -13.45 -7.97
CA MET A 65 10.84 -12.32 -7.68
C MET A 65 12.30 -12.76 -7.55
N LYS A 66 12.58 -13.85 -6.82
CA LYS A 66 13.95 -14.39 -6.66
C LYS A 66 14.56 -14.81 -7.99
N ARG A 67 13.77 -15.43 -8.89
CA ARG A 67 14.19 -15.76 -10.25
C ARG A 67 14.47 -14.49 -11.05
N ALA A 68 13.58 -13.51 -10.95
CA ALA A 68 13.73 -12.20 -11.58
C ALA A 68 15.01 -11.49 -11.10
N SER A 69 15.25 -11.38 -9.80
CA SER A 69 16.45 -10.76 -9.23
C SER A 69 17.73 -11.43 -9.73
N ARG A 70 17.76 -12.76 -9.86
CA ARG A 70 18.92 -13.49 -10.40
C ARG A 70 19.20 -13.11 -11.85
N THR A 71 18.18 -13.06 -12.70
CA THR A 71 18.32 -12.62 -14.10
C THR A 71 18.72 -11.15 -14.17
N MET A 72 18.17 -10.32 -13.28
CA MET A 72 18.43 -8.88 -13.26
C MET A 72 19.80 -8.49 -12.68
N LYS A 73 20.60 -9.43 -12.17
CA LYS A 73 22.02 -9.17 -11.88
C LYS A 73 22.83 -8.76 -13.11
N TYR A 74 22.37 -9.14 -14.30
CA TYR A 74 23.07 -8.92 -15.57
C TYR A 74 22.26 -8.03 -16.54
N SER A 75 21.09 -7.56 -16.14
CA SER A 75 20.21 -6.72 -16.95
C SER A 75 19.26 -5.91 -16.07
N ASN A 76 19.05 -4.64 -16.40
CA ASN A 76 18.09 -3.79 -15.68
C ASN A 76 16.62 -4.08 -16.05
N ILE A 77 16.38 -4.95 -17.03
CA ILE A 77 15.04 -5.33 -17.48
C ILE A 77 14.97 -6.85 -17.67
N VAL A 78 13.85 -7.46 -17.27
CA VAL A 78 13.52 -8.84 -17.62
C VAL A 78 12.08 -8.96 -18.10
N LYS A 79 11.86 -9.74 -19.15
CA LYS A 79 10.57 -10.00 -19.78
C LYS A 79 9.98 -11.31 -19.29
N PHE A 80 8.68 -11.36 -19.09
CA PHE A 80 7.93 -12.61 -18.91
C PHE A 80 6.47 -12.41 -19.33
N TYR A 81 5.66 -13.46 -19.15
CA TYR A 81 4.26 -13.44 -19.52
C TYR A 81 3.35 -13.80 -18.34
N LEU A 82 2.21 -13.10 -18.26
CA LEU A 82 1.07 -13.38 -17.39
C LEU A 82 -0.14 -13.71 -18.28
N GLY A 83 -0.41 -14.99 -18.48
CA GLY A 83 -1.21 -15.45 -19.60
C GLY A 83 -0.65 -14.85 -20.90
N PRO A 84 -1.46 -14.31 -21.82
CA PRO A 84 -0.96 -13.67 -23.03
C PRO A 84 -0.33 -12.28 -22.79
N MET A 85 -0.47 -11.71 -21.58
CA MET A 85 0.02 -10.37 -21.28
C MET A 85 1.53 -10.38 -21.12
N ARG A 86 2.22 -9.55 -21.90
CA ARG A 86 3.67 -9.34 -21.75
C ARG A 86 3.94 -8.41 -20.58
N VAL A 87 4.86 -8.81 -19.69
CA VAL A 87 5.32 -8.02 -18.55
C VAL A 87 6.82 -7.79 -18.64
N TYR A 88 7.23 -6.56 -18.31
CA TYR A 88 8.63 -6.17 -18.14
C TYR A 88 8.85 -5.79 -16.67
N PHE A 89 9.68 -6.54 -15.96
CA PHE A 89 10.23 -6.07 -14.69
C PHE A 89 11.44 -5.20 -14.95
N VAL A 90 11.49 -4.07 -14.26
CA VAL A 90 12.61 -3.14 -14.32
C VAL A 90 13.10 -2.82 -12.91
N GLN A 91 14.40 -2.56 -12.78
CA GLN A 91 15.02 -2.22 -11.51
C GLN A 91 15.87 -0.94 -11.62
N GLY A 92 16.25 -0.38 -10.48
CA GLY A 92 17.09 0.81 -10.38
C GLY A 92 16.32 2.12 -10.49
N GLY A 93 16.85 3.15 -9.81
CA GLY A 93 16.18 4.45 -9.68
C GLY A 93 15.99 5.18 -11.02
N GLU A 94 16.84 4.95 -12.01
CA GLU A 94 16.68 5.53 -13.36
C GLU A 94 15.47 4.94 -14.09
N SER A 95 15.27 3.63 -14.05
CA SER A 95 14.11 2.95 -14.63
C SER A 95 12.82 3.49 -14.02
N VAL A 96 12.80 3.60 -12.70
CA VAL A 96 11.66 4.11 -11.93
C VAL A 96 11.36 5.57 -12.32
N GLN A 97 12.39 6.42 -12.40
CA GLN A 97 12.21 7.81 -12.85
C GLN A 97 11.68 7.88 -14.29
N ALA A 98 12.19 7.06 -15.21
CA ALA A 98 11.71 7.01 -16.59
C ALA A 98 10.22 6.66 -16.66
N MET A 99 9.78 5.68 -15.85
CA MET A 99 8.36 5.31 -15.73
C MET A 99 7.47 6.45 -15.20
N PHE A 100 8.01 7.37 -14.40
CA PHE A 100 7.26 8.51 -13.87
C PHE A 100 7.25 9.72 -14.81
N ARG A 101 8.30 9.92 -15.62
CA ARG A 101 8.42 11.05 -16.55
C ARG A 101 7.72 10.84 -17.89
N SER A 102 7.67 9.60 -18.40
CA SER A 102 7.20 9.32 -19.77
C SER A 102 5.67 9.23 -19.89
N SER A 103 4.96 10.34 -19.70
CA SER A 103 3.49 10.38 -19.75
C SER A 103 2.86 10.09 -21.12
N THR A 104 3.62 10.20 -22.21
CA THR A 104 3.13 9.96 -23.58
C THR A 104 3.23 8.50 -24.02
N SER A 105 4.21 7.75 -23.51
CA SER A 105 4.43 6.35 -23.90
C SER A 105 4.12 5.34 -22.80
N ILE A 106 3.99 5.79 -21.53
CA ILE A 106 3.73 4.94 -20.37
C ILE A 106 2.62 5.55 -19.49
N SER A 107 1.57 4.78 -19.15
CA SER A 107 0.41 5.28 -18.39
C SER A 107 -0.01 4.37 -17.23
N SER A 108 -0.52 4.95 -16.14
CA SER A 108 -1.12 4.21 -15.02
C SER A 108 -2.62 3.97 -15.15
N ASN A 109 -3.29 4.57 -16.15
CA ASN A 109 -4.76 4.58 -16.24
C ASN A 109 -5.34 3.17 -16.26
N LYS A 110 -4.79 2.26 -17.07
CA LYS A 110 -5.29 0.88 -17.19
C LYS A 110 -5.25 0.11 -15.88
N PHE A 111 -4.20 0.30 -15.07
CA PHE A 111 -4.12 -0.32 -13.76
C PHE A 111 -5.18 0.26 -12.80
N ILE A 112 -5.39 1.57 -12.82
CA ILE A 112 -6.42 2.19 -11.97
C ILE A 112 -7.82 1.72 -12.40
N LEU A 113 -8.11 1.62 -13.70
CA LEU A 113 -9.37 1.08 -14.20
C LEU A 113 -9.58 -0.39 -13.79
N LEU A 114 -8.51 -1.19 -13.75
CA LEU A 114 -8.56 -2.56 -13.23
C LEU A 114 -8.93 -2.58 -11.75
N VAL A 115 -8.33 -1.69 -10.94
CA VAL A 115 -8.68 -1.52 -9.51
C VAL A 115 -10.13 -1.10 -9.35
N MET A 116 -10.62 -0.16 -10.15
CA MET A 116 -12.01 0.29 -10.11
C MET A 116 -12.99 -0.83 -10.45
N ARG A 117 -12.72 -1.59 -11.51
CA ARG A 117 -13.58 -2.69 -11.91
C ARG A 117 -13.57 -3.83 -10.88
N ASN A 118 -12.38 -4.32 -10.55
CA ASN A 118 -12.25 -5.57 -9.82
C ASN A 118 -12.30 -5.37 -8.31
N LEU A 119 -11.43 -4.49 -7.78
CA LEU A 119 -11.21 -4.33 -6.35
C LEU A 119 -12.30 -3.48 -5.69
N GLN A 120 -12.66 -2.34 -6.31
CA GLN A 120 -13.77 -1.51 -5.82
C GLN A 120 -15.12 -2.15 -6.11
N GLY A 121 -15.25 -2.85 -7.24
CA GLY A 121 -16.53 -3.38 -7.68
C GLY A 121 -17.43 -2.33 -8.34
N SER A 122 -16.82 -1.31 -8.94
CA SER A 122 -17.55 -0.20 -9.56
C SER A 122 -18.32 -0.68 -10.80
N ALA A 123 -19.47 -0.06 -11.04
CA ALA A 123 -20.31 -0.37 -12.20
C ALA A 123 -19.55 -0.10 -13.51
N GLU A 124 -19.71 -0.97 -14.51
CA GLU A 124 -19.01 -0.80 -15.80
C GLU A 124 -19.33 0.54 -16.47
N LYS A 125 -20.56 1.05 -16.32
CA LYS A 125 -20.95 2.38 -16.84
C LYS A 125 -20.11 3.51 -16.22
N ASP A 126 -19.71 3.37 -14.96
CA ASP A 126 -18.93 4.37 -14.25
C ASP A 126 -17.44 4.21 -14.54
N VAL A 127 -16.95 2.96 -14.67
CA VAL A 127 -15.60 2.69 -15.17
C VAL A 127 -15.40 3.27 -16.58
N ALA A 128 -16.43 3.17 -17.44
CA ALA A 128 -16.42 3.75 -18.78
C ALA A 128 -16.27 5.28 -18.79
N LYS A 129 -16.86 6.01 -17.83
CA LYS A 129 -16.68 7.47 -17.68
C LYS A 129 -15.20 7.83 -17.56
N PHE A 130 -14.44 7.10 -16.73
CA PHE A 130 -13.00 7.30 -16.57
C PHE A 130 -12.18 6.79 -17.76
N ALA A 131 -12.60 5.69 -18.39
CA ALA A 131 -11.92 5.16 -19.56
C ALA A 131 -12.02 6.11 -20.77
N ASN A 132 -13.13 6.83 -20.88
CA ASN A 132 -13.39 7.78 -21.96
C ASN A 132 -12.78 9.17 -21.70
N ASP A 133 -12.50 9.54 -20.45
CA ASP A 133 -11.79 10.78 -20.12
C ASP A 133 -10.30 10.70 -20.49
N GLN A 134 -9.94 11.38 -21.57
CA GLN A 134 -8.57 11.53 -22.05
C GLN A 134 -7.99 12.93 -21.77
N SER A 135 -8.73 13.80 -21.06
CA SER A 135 -8.32 15.18 -20.76
C SER A 135 -7.19 15.26 -19.73
N GLY A 136 -6.85 14.14 -19.07
CA GLY A 136 -5.73 14.04 -18.13
C GLY A 136 -6.03 14.58 -16.72
N ARG A 137 -4.99 14.57 -15.87
CA ARG A 137 -5.08 14.92 -14.43
C ARG A 137 -4.68 16.36 -14.11
N GLN A 138 -4.18 17.10 -15.09
CA GLN A 138 -3.65 18.45 -14.89
C GLN A 138 -4.74 19.50 -15.02
N ARG A 139 -4.52 20.69 -14.45
CA ARG A 139 -5.46 21.81 -14.58
C ARG A 139 -5.73 22.15 -16.04
N ILE A 140 -4.67 22.22 -16.83
CA ILE A 140 -4.75 22.36 -18.28
C ILE A 140 -5.03 20.97 -18.88
N PRO A 141 -6.07 20.79 -19.71
CA PRO A 141 -6.33 19.54 -20.41
C PRO A 141 -5.15 19.08 -21.26
N ALA A 142 -5.07 17.77 -21.51
CA ALA A 142 -4.11 17.20 -22.45
C ALA A 142 -4.34 17.76 -23.88
N PRO A 143 -3.27 17.86 -24.70
CA PRO A 143 -3.41 18.31 -26.08
C PRO A 143 -4.46 17.54 -26.87
N GLY A 144 -5.34 18.25 -27.57
CA GLY A 144 -6.49 17.69 -28.30
C GLY A 144 -7.78 17.52 -27.48
N TYR A 145 -7.75 17.85 -26.18
CA TYR A 145 -8.89 17.76 -25.26
C TYR A 145 -9.18 19.11 -24.56
N GLU A 146 -8.73 20.22 -25.13
CA GLU A 146 -8.80 21.57 -24.56
C GLU A 146 -10.24 22.02 -24.26
N ASN A 147 -11.20 21.57 -25.08
CA ASN A 147 -12.61 21.92 -24.97
C ASN A 147 -13.44 20.92 -24.13
N THR A 148 -12.80 19.96 -23.46
CA THR A 148 -13.52 18.98 -22.63
C THR A 148 -14.22 19.70 -21.47
N PRO A 149 -15.55 19.59 -21.33
CA PRO A 149 -16.29 20.20 -20.22
C PRO A 149 -15.76 19.73 -18.86
N GLN A 150 -15.73 20.62 -17.88
CA GLN A 150 -15.10 20.37 -16.58
C GLN A 150 -15.72 19.17 -15.84
N GLU A 151 -17.03 19.00 -15.97
CA GLU A 151 -17.85 17.91 -15.42
C GLU A 151 -17.52 16.54 -16.04
N GLU A 152 -16.93 16.50 -17.24
CA GLU A 152 -16.49 15.29 -17.92
C GLU A 152 -15.02 14.93 -17.62
N ARG A 153 -14.29 15.79 -16.87
CA ARG A 153 -12.89 15.58 -16.50
C ARG A 153 -12.76 14.79 -15.20
N PHE A 154 -13.15 13.51 -15.23
CA PHE A 154 -13.15 12.61 -14.08
C PHE A 154 -11.76 12.40 -13.46
N TRP A 155 -10.72 12.24 -14.27
CA TRP A 155 -9.34 12.05 -13.78
C TRP A 155 -8.82 13.29 -13.07
N TYR A 156 -9.07 14.47 -13.64
CA TYR A 156 -8.71 15.74 -13.03
C TYR A 156 -9.45 15.94 -11.71
N THR A 157 -10.77 15.76 -11.70
CA THR A 157 -11.58 16.02 -10.51
C THR A 157 -11.23 15.09 -9.35
N LEU A 158 -11.08 13.78 -9.62
CA LEU A 158 -10.61 12.82 -8.62
C LEU A 158 -9.23 13.20 -8.09
N HIS A 159 -8.28 13.51 -8.97
CA HIS A 159 -6.92 13.89 -8.57
C HIS A 159 -6.91 15.16 -7.72
N HIS A 160 -7.66 16.19 -8.14
CA HIS A 160 -7.71 17.48 -7.47
C HIS A 160 -8.34 17.39 -6.07
N ILE A 161 -9.51 16.75 -5.92
CA ILE A 161 -10.13 16.53 -4.61
C ILE A 161 -9.16 15.76 -3.69
N THR A 162 -8.47 14.76 -4.24
CA THR A 162 -7.55 13.93 -3.46
C THR A 162 -6.32 14.71 -2.99
N VAL A 163 -5.65 15.45 -3.87
CA VAL A 163 -4.45 16.22 -3.52
C VAL A 163 -4.77 17.35 -2.55
N GLU A 164 -5.86 18.09 -2.77
CA GLU A 164 -6.21 19.23 -1.92
C GLU A 164 -6.59 18.83 -0.49
N ASN A 165 -7.11 17.61 -0.28
CA ASN A 165 -7.55 17.19 1.06
C ASN A 165 -6.63 16.17 1.73
N LEU A 166 -5.68 15.56 1.02
CA LEU A 166 -4.77 14.55 1.61
C LEU A 166 -3.27 14.90 1.48
N SER A 167 -2.90 15.82 0.61
CA SER A 167 -1.49 16.23 0.41
C SER A 167 -1.15 17.63 0.94
N ARG A 168 -2.14 18.34 1.50
CA ARG A 168 -1.97 19.67 2.12
C ARG A 168 -1.79 19.54 3.63
N ALA A 169 -1.00 20.44 4.22
CA ALA A 169 -0.64 20.38 5.64
C ALA A 169 -1.86 20.47 6.56
N GLU A 170 -2.74 21.46 6.37
CA GLU A 170 -3.91 21.69 7.23
C GLU A 170 -4.88 20.50 7.28
N PRO A 171 -5.40 19.96 6.15
CA PRO A 171 -6.25 18.77 6.18
C PRO A 171 -5.60 17.56 6.86
N THR A 172 -4.29 17.33 6.62
CA THR A 172 -3.58 16.21 7.25
C THR A 172 -3.38 16.42 8.76
N ALA A 173 -3.20 17.66 9.20
CA ALA A 173 -3.12 17.99 10.62
C ALA A 173 -4.43 17.69 11.35
N HIS A 174 -5.58 18.05 10.77
CA HIS A 174 -6.89 17.71 11.33
C HIS A 174 -7.15 16.19 11.39
N LEU A 175 -6.70 15.44 10.37
CA LEU A 175 -6.75 13.98 10.40
C LEU A 175 -5.88 13.40 11.52
N ALA A 176 -4.66 13.91 11.69
CA ALA A 176 -3.74 13.49 12.75
C ALA A 176 -4.27 13.81 14.16
N GLU A 177 -4.86 15.00 14.35
CA GLU A 177 -5.50 15.40 15.61
C GLU A 177 -6.68 14.48 15.95
N THR A 178 -7.58 14.27 14.98
CA THR A 178 -8.77 13.45 15.18
C THR A 178 -8.41 11.97 15.38
N TYR A 179 -7.40 11.47 14.65
CA TYR A 179 -6.83 10.13 14.85
C TYR A 179 -6.30 9.97 16.27
N THR A 180 -5.47 10.91 16.73
CA THR A 180 -4.85 10.88 18.06
C THR A 180 -5.93 10.83 19.14
N LYS A 181 -6.99 11.64 19.00
CA LYS A 181 -8.12 11.61 19.92
C LYS A 181 -8.75 10.22 20.03
N PHE A 182 -9.12 9.60 18.90
CA PHE A 182 -9.79 8.29 18.93
C PHE A 182 -8.88 7.16 19.38
N PHE A 183 -7.59 7.23 19.05
CA PHE A 183 -6.61 6.24 19.50
C PHE A 183 -6.35 6.36 21.00
N ASP A 184 -6.29 7.60 21.54
CA ASP A 184 -6.16 7.84 22.97
C ASP A 184 -7.39 7.31 23.75
N GLU A 185 -8.60 7.59 23.25
CA GLU A 185 -9.85 7.02 23.79
C GLU A 185 -9.85 5.48 23.79
N ALA A 186 -9.29 4.85 22.75
CA ALA A 186 -9.14 3.40 22.69
C ALA A 186 -8.18 2.87 23.77
N LEU A 187 -7.10 3.59 24.04
CA LEU A 187 -6.10 3.23 25.04
C LEU A 187 -6.57 3.49 26.47
N GLU A 188 -7.53 4.38 26.69
CA GLU A 188 -8.10 4.61 28.03
C GLU A 188 -8.79 3.37 28.62
N LYS A 189 -9.21 2.44 27.77
CA LYS A 189 -9.73 1.13 28.19
C LYS A 189 -8.70 0.26 28.91
N GLN A 190 -7.40 0.55 28.78
CA GLN A 190 -6.33 -0.18 29.47
C GLN A 190 -6.20 0.30 30.93
N PRO A 191 -6.01 -0.61 31.90
CA PRO A 191 -5.94 -0.25 33.31
C PRO A 191 -4.67 0.55 33.63
N LEU A 192 -4.83 1.66 34.36
CA LEU A 192 -3.72 2.50 34.81
C LEU A 192 -2.86 1.77 35.85
N GLY A 193 -1.54 1.78 35.69
CA GLY A 193 -0.58 1.23 36.65
C GLY A 193 -0.56 -0.30 36.75
N GLN A 194 -1.41 -1.02 36.02
CA GLN A 194 -1.49 -2.48 36.04
C GLN A 194 -0.87 -3.08 34.78
N TRP A 195 -0.17 -4.20 34.93
CA TRP A 195 0.30 -4.97 33.80
C TRP A 195 -0.85 -5.73 33.15
N ALA A 196 -1.02 -5.54 31.85
CA ALA A 196 -1.90 -6.32 31.00
C ALA A 196 -1.09 -6.97 29.87
N THR A 197 -1.66 -7.95 29.18
CA THR A 197 -1.03 -8.60 28.03
C THR A 197 -1.89 -8.42 26.79
N VAL A 198 -1.24 -8.18 25.67
CA VAL A 198 -1.90 -7.99 24.38
C VAL A 198 -1.08 -8.64 23.27
N ARG A 199 -1.74 -9.07 22.20
CA ARG A 199 -1.07 -9.40 20.94
C ARG A 199 -1.06 -8.14 20.07
N LEU A 200 0.12 -7.63 19.75
CA LEU A 200 0.30 -6.26 19.28
C LEU A 200 -0.30 -6.02 17.89
N LEU A 201 -0.08 -6.93 16.93
CA LEU A 201 -0.67 -6.82 15.59
C LEU A 201 -2.20 -6.89 15.68
N ASP A 202 -2.76 -7.83 16.43
CA ASP A 202 -4.20 -7.95 16.67
C ASP A 202 -4.79 -6.67 17.27
N PHE A 203 -4.10 -6.09 18.27
CA PHE A 203 -4.47 -4.81 18.87
C PHE A 203 -4.46 -3.66 17.86
N LEU A 204 -3.40 -3.52 17.06
CA LEU A 204 -3.29 -2.47 16.06
C LEU A 204 -4.34 -2.66 14.94
N ARG A 205 -4.56 -3.89 14.48
CA ARG A 205 -5.64 -4.22 13.54
C ARG A 205 -7.02 -3.84 14.06
N LYS A 206 -7.23 -3.85 15.37
CA LYS A 206 -8.50 -3.44 15.99
C LYS A 206 -8.56 -1.95 16.27
N GLU A 207 -7.73 -1.46 17.19
CA GLU A 207 -7.86 -0.13 17.79
C GLU A 207 -7.23 0.95 16.90
N MET A 208 -6.06 0.72 16.29
CA MET A 208 -5.49 1.67 15.32
C MET A 208 -6.37 1.75 14.07
N CYS A 209 -6.85 0.61 13.55
CA CYS A 209 -7.78 0.61 12.40
C CYS A 209 -9.08 1.37 12.67
N SER A 210 -9.72 1.08 13.82
CA SER A 210 -10.96 1.76 14.20
C SER A 210 -10.75 3.27 14.37
N SER A 211 -9.61 3.69 14.92
CA SER A 211 -9.28 5.10 15.13
C SER A 211 -9.04 5.83 13.80
N ALA A 212 -8.32 5.18 12.87
CA ALA A 212 -8.12 5.68 11.52
C ALA A 212 -9.45 5.84 10.76
N ILE A 213 -10.31 4.82 10.82
CA ILE A 213 -11.66 4.88 10.23
C ILE A 213 -12.48 6.01 10.86
N LYS A 214 -12.53 6.15 12.18
CA LYS A 214 -13.29 7.23 12.83
C LYS A 214 -12.78 8.62 12.45
N SER A 215 -11.46 8.79 12.39
CA SER A 215 -10.84 10.04 11.93
C SER A 215 -11.19 10.36 10.49
N PHE A 216 -11.11 9.36 9.60
CA PHE A 216 -11.23 9.58 8.17
C PHE A 216 -12.68 9.61 7.67
N CYS A 217 -13.51 8.71 8.17
CA CYS A 217 -14.84 8.35 7.69
C CYS A 217 -15.98 8.75 8.65
N GLY A 218 -15.64 9.21 9.85
CA GLY A 218 -16.61 9.57 10.89
C GLY A 218 -16.91 8.37 11.80
N THR A 219 -17.61 8.62 12.90
CA THR A 219 -17.91 7.56 13.87
C THR A 219 -19.09 6.69 13.44
N LYS A 220 -20.02 7.25 12.65
CA LYS A 220 -21.30 6.61 12.37
C LYS A 220 -21.18 5.32 11.56
N LEU A 221 -20.13 5.17 10.75
CA LEU A 221 -19.88 3.92 10.03
C LEU A 221 -19.78 2.74 10.99
N LEU A 222 -18.95 2.86 12.02
CA LEU A 222 -18.71 1.80 12.99
C LEU A 222 -19.87 1.66 13.99
N ASP A 223 -20.60 2.75 14.27
CA ASP A 223 -21.83 2.68 15.08
C ASP A 223 -22.92 1.86 14.37
N MET A 224 -23.07 2.02 13.05
CA MET A 224 -24.13 1.38 12.25
C MET A 224 -23.76 0.00 11.72
N VAL A 225 -22.46 -0.24 11.56
CA VAL A 225 -21.91 -1.47 10.97
C VAL A 225 -20.77 -1.98 11.85
N PRO A 226 -21.07 -2.60 13.02
CA PRO A 226 -20.05 -2.97 14.00
C PRO A 226 -19.02 -3.99 13.48
N ASP A 227 -19.42 -4.88 12.56
CA ASP A 227 -18.54 -5.90 11.98
C ASP A 227 -17.69 -5.39 10.80
N TYR A 228 -17.73 -4.08 10.51
CA TYR A 228 -17.05 -3.49 9.35
C TYR A 228 -15.53 -3.72 9.39
N VAL A 229 -14.90 -3.55 10.55
CA VAL A 229 -13.45 -3.73 10.72
C VAL A 229 -13.03 -5.17 10.45
N GLU A 230 -13.81 -6.15 10.94
CA GLU A 230 -13.51 -7.56 10.70
C GLU A 230 -13.66 -7.91 9.21
N GLN A 231 -14.75 -7.47 8.58
CA GLN A 231 -14.97 -7.69 7.15
C GLN A 231 -13.91 -6.97 6.29
N PHE A 232 -13.44 -5.80 6.74
CA PHE A 232 -12.34 -5.08 6.09
C PHE A 232 -11.05 -5.91 6.07
N TRP A 233 -10.65 -6.52 7.19
CA TRP A 233 -9.44 -7.37 7.22
C TRP A 233 -9.58 -8.65 6.40
N ARG A 234 -10.80 -9.21 6.28
CA ARG A 234 -11.07 -10.30 5.35
C ARG A 234 -10.84 -9.85 3.91
N PHE A 235 -11.39 -8.69 3.53
CA PHE A 235 -11.19 -8.10 2.21
C PHE A 235 -9.71 -7.79 1.91
N ASP A 236 -8.98 -7.20 2.86
CA ASP A 236 -7.54 -6.92 2.74
C ASP A 236 -6.76 -8.17 2.37
N SER A 237 -7.00 -9.28 3.08
CA SER A 237 -6.31 -10.56 2.87
C SER A 237 -6.50 -11.18 1.48
N ILE A 238 -7.50 -10.73 0.72
CA ILE A 238 -7.84 -11.24 -0.61
C ILE A 238 -7.74 -10.17 -1.70
N ALA A 239 -7.33 -8.93 -1.39
CA ALA A 239 -7.36 -7.80 -2.32
C ALA A 239 -6.59 -8.10 -3.62
N PHE A 240 -5.40 -8.71 -3.52
CA PHE A 240 -4.63 -9.10 -4.70
C PHE A 240 -5.33 -10.18 -5.55
N GLN A 241 -5.98 -11.14 -4.90
CA GLN A 241 -6.77 -12.18 -5.58
C GLN A 241 -8.01 -11.58 -6.25
N VAL A 242 -8.58 -10.50 -5.74
CA VAL A 242 -9.69 -9.81 -6.41
C VAL A 242 -9.20 -9.12 -7.69
N VAL A 243 -8.03 -8.47 -7.65
CA VAL A 243 -7.49 -7.74 -8.82
C VAL A 243 -7.02 -8.67 -9.92
N TYR A 244 -6.20 -9.67 -9.58
CA TYR A 244 -5.47 -10.52 -10.53
C TYR A 244 -5.82 -12.01 -10.46
N GLY A 245 -6.72 -12.40 -9.55
CA GLY A 245 -7.08 -13.79 -9.34
C GLY A 245 -7.93 -14.39 -10.45
N LEU A 246 -8.40 -15.61 -10.20
CA LEU A 246 -9.21 -16.36 -11.14
C LEU A 246 -10.60 -15.71 -11.31
N PRO A 247 -11.23 -15.85 -12.49
CA PRO A 247 -12.60 -15.41 -12.71
C PRO A 247 -13.59 -15.94 -11.66
N LYS A 248 -14.65 -15.18 -11.39
CA LYS A 248 -15.67 -15.49 -10.36
C LYS A 248 -16.28 -16.89 -10.51
N TRP A 249 -16.43 -17.39 -11.74
CA TRP A 249 -16.99 -18.72 -12.02
C TRP A 249 -16.03 -19.88 -11.72
N ILE A 250 -14.72 -19.61 -11.53
CA ILE A 250 -13.74 -20.59 -11.06
C ILE A 250 -13.56 -20.49 -9.54
N ASN A 251 -13.36 -19.28 -9.03
CA ASN A 251 -13.21 -19.03 -7.60
C ASN A 251 -14.00 -17.78 -7.19
N SER A 252 -15.21 -17.98 -6.69
CA SER A 252 -16.09 -16.89 -6.29
C SER A 252 -15.73 -16.27 -4.93
N LYS A 253 -14.92 -16.96 -4.11
CA LYS A 253 -14.69 -16.57 -2.71
C LYS A 253 -14.13 -15.15 -2.56
N PRO A 254 -13.05 -14.75 -3.25
CA PRO A 254 -12.51 -13.38 -3.14
C PRO A 254 -13.53 -12.32 -3.55
N VAL A 255 -14.25 -12.54 -4.65
CA VAL A 255 -15.25 -11.59 -5.15
C VAL A 255 -16.43 -11.47 -4.18
N ASN A 256 -16.87 -12.58 -3.59
CA ASN A 256 -17.97 -12.57 -2.61
C ASN A 256 -17.59 -11.81 -1.32
N GLU A 257 -16.34 -11.94 -0.82
CA GLU A 257 -15.86 -11.16 0.34
C GLU A 257 -15.81 -9.65 0.03
N ARG A 258 -15.39 -9.29 -1.20
CA ARG A 258 -15.43 -7.90 -1.68
C ARG A 258 -16.86 -7.37 -1.81
N ASP A 259 -17.76 -8.15 -2.44
CA ASP A 259 -19.17 -7.80 -2.63
C ASP A 259 -19.88 -7.60 -1.27
N LYS A 260 -19.54 -8.42 -0.27
CA LYS A 260 -20.07 -8.30 1.09
C LYS A 260 -19.67 -6.98 1.75
N LEU A 261 -18.37 -6.62 1.71
CA LEU A 261 -17.90 -5.34 2.25
C LEU A 261 -18.56 -4.16 1.51
N ASN A 262 -18.67 -4.25 0.18
CA ASN A 262 -19.34 -3.22 -0.63
C ASN A 262 -20.81 -3.06 -0.23
N GLY A 263 -21.56 -4.15 -0.06
CA GLY A 263 -22.95 -4.09 0.41
C GLY A 263 -23.10 -3.46 1.80
N MET A 264 -22.17 -3.74 2.72
CA MET A 264 -22.13 -3.10 4.04
C MET A 264 -21.91 -1.58 3.92
N THR A 265 -20.99 -1.15 3.06
CA THR A 265 -20.74 0.27 2.78
C THR A 265 -21.92 0.95 2.07
N GLN A 266 -22.59 0.28 1.13
CA GLN A 266 -23.80 0.81 0.47
C GLN A 266 -24.92 1.07 1.48
N LYS A 267 -25.18 0.12 2.39
CA LYS A 267 -26.15 0.28 3.47
C LYS A 267 -25.85 1.52 4.30
N TYR A 268 -24.58 1.71 4.68
CA TYR A 268 -24.15 2.88 5.41
C TYR A 268 -24.36 4.18 4.62
N LEU A 269 -23.87 4.24 3.39
CA LEU A 269 -23.94 5.45 2.57
C LEU A 269 -25.39 5.88 2.32
N LYS A 270 -26.30 4.93 2.09
CA LYS A 270 -27.73 5.23 1.93
C LYS A 270 -28.29 5.99 3.13
N GLU A 271 -28.04 5.50 4.33
CA GLU A 271 -28.50 6.15 5.58
C GLU A 271 -27.76 7.47 5.84
N ALA A 272 -26.44 7.51 5.57
CA ALA A 272 -25.64 8.71 5.74
C ALA A 272 -26.15 9.87 4.86
N PHE A 273 -26.46 9.59 3.59
CA PHE A 273 -27.03 10.60 2.67
C PHE A 273 -28.41 11.08 3.11
N ALA A 274 -29.27 10.20 3.61
CA ALA A 274 -30.61 10.56 4.07
C ALA A 274 -30.59 11.50 5.30
N ASN A 275 -29.53 11.43 6.10
CA ASN A 275 -29.44 12.12 7.40
C ASN A 275 -28.41 13.26 7.43
N PHE A 276 -27.80 13.61 6.29
CA PHE A 276 -26.80 14.68 6.20
C PHE A 276 -27.34 15.90 5.47
N ASP A 277 -27.34 17.04 6.17
CA ASP A 277 -27.64 18.35 5.58
C ASP A 277 -26.39 18.91 4.88
N TRP A 278 -26.43 18.92 3.54
CA TRP A 278 -25.33 19.36 2.69
C TRP A 278 -25.16 20.89 2.66
N ASP A 279 -26.18 21.64 3.08
CA ASP A 279 -26.16 23.11 3.13
C ASP A 279 -25.94 23.63 4.56
N GLY A 280 -26.02 22.74 5.54
CA GLY A 280 -25.83 23.02 6.95
C GLY A 280 -24.37 23.30 7.37
N PRO A 281 -24.15 23.76 8.62
CA PRO A 281 -22.83 24.14 9.13
C PRO A 281 -21.84 22.97 9.16
N ARG A 282 -22.32 21.74 9.35
CA ARG A 282 -21.48 20.53 9.37
C ARG A 282 -20.80 20.24 8.04
N ALA A 283 -21.40 20.63 6.91
CA ALA A 283 -20.81 20.46 5.58
C ALA A 283 -19.48 21.23 5.42
N LYS A 284 -19.31 22.34 6.15
CA LYS A 284 -18.13 23.22 6.13
C LYS A 284 -17.09 22.88 7.21
N SER A 285 -17.42 21.98 8.14
CA SER A 285 -16.50 21.55 9.19
C SER A 285 -15.28 20.82 8.59
N PRO A 286 -14.07 20.88 9.20
CA PRO A 286 -12.97 20.00 8.84
C PRO A 286 -13.31 18.52 9.12
N TRP A 287 -14.07 18.25 10.19
CA TRP A 287 -14.51 16.91 10.56
C TRP A 287 -15.94 16.87 11.12
N GLU A 288 -16.72 15.82 10.82
CA GLU A 288 -18.01 15.55 11.48
C GLU A 288 -18.37 14.04 11.55
N PRO A 289 -19.33 13.62 12.40
CA PRO A 289 -19.54 12.20 12.69
C PRO A 289 -20.07 11.29 11.56
N ILE A 290 -20.72 11.82 10.52
CA ILE A 290 -21.40 11.03 9.46
C ILE A 290 -20.45 10.72 8.30
N PHE A 291 -19.64 11.66 7.82
CA PHE A 291 -18.70 11.40 6.73
C PHE A 291 -17.25 11.59 7.15
N GLY A 292 -16.98 12.08 8.35
CA GLY A 292 -15.62 12.19 8.89
C GLY A 292 -14.89 13.37 8.32
N SER A 293 -13.90 13.13 7.50
CA SER A 293 -13.04 14.16 6.92
C SER A 293 -13.72 14.91 5.75
N SER A 294 -13.22 16.11 5.46
CA SER A 294 -13.63 16.89 4.28
C SER A 294 -13.35 16.15 2.97
N TYR A 295 -12.30 15.31 2.90
CA TYR A 295 -12.01 14.46 1.76
C TYR A 295 -13.17 13.50 1.45
N VAL A 296 -13.61 12.74 2.45
CA VAL A 296 -14.68 11.75 2.29
C VAL A 296 -15.98 12.43 1.87
N ARG A 297 -16.35 13.55 2.51
CA ARG A 297 -17.52 14.34 2.09
C ARG A 297 -17.44 14.78 0.64
N LYS A 298 -16.32 15.38 0.23
CA LYS A 298 -16.15 15.90 -1.14
C LYS A 298 -16.17 14.80 -2.19
N ILE A 299 -15.50 13.68 -1.94
CA ILE A 299 -15.50 12.54 -2.86
C ILE A 299 -16.91 11.95 -3.00
N ILE A 300 -17.57 11.67 -1.88
CA ILE A 300 -18.88 11.02 -1.90
C ILE A 300 -19.96 11.95 -2.48
N LYS A 301 -19.89 13.26 -2.18
CA LYS A 301 -20.74 14.26 -2.85
C LYS A 301 -20.50 14.31 -4.35
N TRP A 302 -19.24 14.38 -4.78
CA TRP A 302 -18.92 14.42 -6.21
C TRP A 302 -19.42 13.18 -6.96
N LEU A 303 -19.26 11.99 -6.37
CA LEU A 303 -19.78 10.75 -6.96
C LEU A 303 -21.32 10.75 -7.01
N GLN A 304 -21.99 11.34 -6.02
CA GLN A 304 -23.45 11.52 -6.03
C GLN A 304 -23.90 12.52 -7.11
N ASP A 305 -23.25 13.67 -7.21
CA ASP A 305 -23.59 14.73 -8.16
C ASP A 305 -23.31 14.33 -9.63
N THR A 306 -22.47 13.31 -9.85
CA THR A 306 -22.13 12.77 -11.18
C THR A 306 -22.87 11.45 -11.51
N ASP A 307 -23.96 11.17 -10.79
CA ASP A 307 -24.83 10.00 -10.98
C ASP A 307 -24.06 8.67 -11.06
N MET A 308 -23.12 8.48 -10.13
CA MET A 308 -22.40 7.21 -9.98
C MET A 308 -23.28 6.19 -9.25
N ALA A 309 -23.16 4.92 -9.64
CA ALA A 309 -23.92 3.83 -9.06
C ALA A 309 -23.60 3.64 -7.55
N PRO A 310 -24.55 3.14 -6.74
CA PRO A 310 -24.31 2.85 -5.32
C PRO A 310 -23.07 2.00 -5.05
N GLU A 311 -22.85 0.96 -5.83
CA GLU A 311 -21.69 0.06 -5.74
C GLU A 311 -20.37 0.78 -6.05
N THR A 312 -20.38 1.74 -6.97
CA THR A 312 -19.22 2.60 -7.28
C THR A 312 -18.92 3.52 -6.10
N LYS A 313 -19.93 4.21 -5.55
CA LYS A 313 -19.77 5.07 -4.36
C LYS A 313 -19.20 4.30 -3.17
N ALA A 314 -19.74 3.10 -2.90
CA ALA A 314 -19.23 2.20 -1.88
C ALA A 314 -17.80 1.74 -2.17
N GLY A 315 -17.48 1.39 -3.42
CA GLY A 315 -16.14 0.98 -3.83
C GLY A 315 -15.08 2.06 -3.62
N PHE A 316 -15.39 3.33 -3.94
CA PHE A 316 -14.51 4.47 -3.65
C PHE A 316 -14.31 4.70 -2.15
N TYR A 317 -15.35 4.49 -1.34
CA TYR A 317 -15.25 4.61 0.11
C TYR A 317 -14.40 3.49 0.72
N MET A 318 -14.61 2.23 0.27
CA MET A 318 -13.84 1.07 0.68
C MET A 318 -12.35 1.21 0.36
N ILE A 319 -12.01 1.63 -0.87
CA ILE A 319 -10.60 1.76 -1.25
C ILE A 319 -9.89 2.87 -0.46
N ALA A 320 -10.63 3.90 -0.03
CA ALA A 320 -10.07 4.93 0.84
C ALA A 320 -9.75 4.38 2.23
N ILE A 321 -10.64 3.56 2.81
CA ILE A 321 -10.39 2.84 4.07
C ILE A 321 -9.22 1.84 3.93
N PHE A 322 -9.14 1.13 2.80
CA PHE A 322 -8.00 0.27 2.48
C PHE A 322 -6.70 1.06 2.44
N GLY A 323 -6.69 2.20 1.74
CA GLY A 323 -5.52 3.07 1.60
C GLY A 323 -4.96 3.59 2.93
N ILE A 324 -5.81 3.96 3.88
CA ILE A 324 -5.36 4.51 5.18
C ILE A 324 -4.94 3.44 6.19
N ASN A 325 -5.33 2.16 6.02
CA ASN A 325 -5.10 1.11 7.03
C ASN A 325 -4.13 0.01 6.60
N ALA A 326 -4.26 -0.48 5.36
CA ALA A 326 -3.57 -1.68 4.88
C ALA A 326 -2.04 -1.53 4.84
N ASN A 327 -1.54 -0.28 4.89
CA ASN A 327 -0.10 0.01 4.85
C ASN A 327 0.44 0.47 6.21
N THR A 328 -0.28 1.34 6.91
CA THR A 328 0.24 1.97 8.13
C THR A 328 0.31 1.01 9.30
N ILE A 329 -0.67 0.11 9.44
CA ILE A 329 -0.72 -0.89 10.51
C ILE A 329 0.43 -1.89 10.42
N PRO A 330 0.72 -2.52 9.25
CA PRO A 330 1.91 -3.36 9.09
C PRO A 330 3.21 -2.65 9.46
N ILE A 331 3.41 -1.41 9.01
CA ILE A 331 4.66 -0.67 9.24
C ILE A 331 4.80 -0.26 10.71
N THR A 332 3.73 0.21 11.35
CA THR A 332 3.72 0.45 12.80
C THR A 332 4.04 -0.84 13.56
N THR A 333 3.48 -1.99 13.14
CA THR A 333 3.74 -3.29 13.79
C THR A 333 5.21 -3.67 13.68
N TRP A 334 5.81 -3.58 12.49
CA TRP A 334 7.23 -3.85 12.28
C TRP A 334 8.12 -2.92 13.10
N ALA A 335 7.85 -1.61 13.08
CA ALA A 335 8.60 -0.66 13.89
C ALA A 335 8.56 -1.04 15.37
N MET A 336 7.38 -1.31 15.92
CA MET A 336 7.26 -1.73 17.32
C MET A 336 7.95 -3.07 17.61
N ILE A 337 7.91 -4.05 16.70
CA ILE A 337 8.66 -5.31 16.84
C ILE A 337 10.16 -5.04 16.96
N GLU A 338 10.72 -4.17 16.12
CA GLU A 338 12.15 -3.84 16.19
C GLU A 338 12.50 -3.08 17.48
N LEU A 339 11.65 -2.17 17.95
CA LEU A 339 11.83 -1.53 19.25
C LEU A 339 11.77 -2.55 20.40
N LEU A 340 10.86 -3.52 20.35
CA LEU A 340 10.71 -4.52 21.42
C LEU A 340 11.86 -5.54 21.48
N ARG A 341 12.61 -5.70 20.39
CA ARG A 341 13.82 -6.55 20.33
C ARG A 341 15.03 -5.88 20.99
N ASP A 342 15.06 -4.56 21.04
CA ASP A 342 16.17 -3.76 21.56
C ASP A 342 15.69 -2.73 22.59
N ARG A 343 15.93 -3.04 23.87
CA ARG A 343 15.53 -2.16 24.99
C ARG A 343 16.21 -0.79 24.94
N GLU A 344 17.43 -0.70 24.45
CA GLU A 344 18.16 0.58 24.34
C GLU A 344 17.54 1.44 23.24
N LEU A 345 17.22 0.83 22.09
CA LEU A 345 16.52 1.49 21.00
C LEU A 345 15.12 1.96 21.43
N LEU A 346 14.34 1.12 22.12
CA LEU A 346 13.03 1.50 22.65
C LEU A 346 13.14 2.72 23.57
N GLN A 347 14.13 2.75 24.46
CA GLN A 347 14.34 3.86 25.38
C GLN A 347 14.82 5.12 24.66
N ALA A 348 15.65 4.99 23.63
CA ALA A 348 16.10 6.11 22.80
C ALA A 348 14.94 6.73 22.01
N VAL A 349 14.07 5.92 21.41
CA VAL A 349 12.86 6.37 20.71
C VAL A 349 11.85 6.99 21.67
N ARG A 350 11.63 6.39 22.86
CA ARG A 350 10.83 7.00 23.93
C ARG A 350 11.36 8.38 24.32
N SER A 351 12.68 8.53 24.42
CA SER A 351 13.31 9.80 24.78
C SER A 351 13.13 10.87 23.69
N GLU A 352 13.19 10.51 22.40
CA GLU A 352 12.85 11.44 21.32
C GLU A 352 11.36 11.81 21.33
N ALA A 353 10.46 10.85 21.52
CA ALA A 353 9.03 11.11 21.60
C ALA A 353 8.67 12.06 22.75
N LEU A 354 9.25 11.87 23.94
CA LEU A 354 9.03 12.72 25.12
C LEU A 354 9.46 14.18 24.88
N GLN A 355 10.47 14.45 24.04
CA GLN A 355 10.86 15.83 23.70
C GLN A 355 9.80 16.58 22.90
N THR A 356 8.81 15.87 22.36
CA THR A 356 7.72 16.43 21.54
C THR A 356 6.39 16.43 22.29
N LEU A 357 6.37 15.90 23.52
CA LEU A 357 5.20 15.86 24.37
C LEU A 357 4.98 17.22 25.05
N ASN A 358 3.82 17.81 24.80
CA ASN A 358 3.32 18.98 25.49
C ASN A 358 2.33 18.54 26.57
N VAL A 359 2.43 19.17 27.74
CA VAL A 359 1.47 19.02 28.83
C VAL A 359 0.82 20.37 29.05
N ASP A 360 -0.49 20.44 28.84
CA ASP A 360 -1.26 21.64 29.15
C ASP A 360 -1.19 21.92 30.66
N PRO A 361 -0.71 23.10 31.09
CA PRO A 361 -0.45 23.38 32.49
C PRO A 361 -1.72 23.52 33.34
N VAL A 362 -2.89 23.70 32.72
CA VAL A 362 -4.18 23.89 33.39
C VAL A 362 -4.95 22.58 33.47
N THR A 363 -5.08 21.89 32.35
CA THR A 363 -5.89 20.68 32.21
C THR A 363 -5.08 19.39 32.45
N GLY A 364 -3.75 19.47 32.42
CA GLY A 364 -2.87 18.29 32.43
C GLY A 364 -2.95 17.46 31.15
N LYS A 365 -3.70 17.91 30.13
CA LYS A 365 -3.88 17.18 28.88
C LYS A 365 -2.55 17.08 28.15
N ARG A 366 -2.23 15.86 27.73
CA ARG A 366 -1.02 15.55 26.98
C ARG A 366 -1.32 15.56 25.49
N SER A 367 -0.40 16.12 24.71
CA SER A 367 -0.49 16.17 23.24
C SER A 367 0.90 16.20 22.64
N PHE A 368 1.09 15.64 21.45
CA PHE A 368 2.36 15.71 20.74
C PHE A 368 2.39 16.89 19.77
N ASP A 369 3.51 17.61 19.74
CA ASP A 369 3.85 18.47 18.61
C ASP A 369 4.16 17.56 17.42
N VAL A 370 3.16 17.40 16.54
CA VAL A 370 3.24 16.52 15.37
C VAL A 370 4.37 16.95 14.43
N SER A 371 4.58 18.26 14.23
CA SER A 371 5.60 18.77 13.31
C SER A 371 7.00 18.43 13.82
N LYS A 372 7.23 18.61 15.13
CA LYS A 372 8.48 18.21 15.78
C LYS A 372 8.65 16.69 15.76
N LEU A 373 7.60 15.94 16.12
CA LEU A 373 7.62 14.48 16.18
C LEU A 373 8.03 13.84 14.84
N VAL A 374 7.43 14.28 13.73
CA VAL A 374 7.75 13.70 12.41
C VAL A 374 9.14 14.09 11.91
N SER A 375 9.83 15.01 12.60
CA SER A 375 11.20 15.45 12.32
C SER A 375 12.25 14.85 13.25
N MET A 376 11.83 14.11 14.30
CA MET A 376 12.76 13.50 15.25
C MET A 376 13.69 12.49 14.54
N PRO A 377 15.02 12.63 14.64
CA PRO A 377 15.97 11.92 13.78
C PRO A 377 15.87 10.39 13.84
N LEU A 378 15.93 9.80 15.04
CA LEU A 378 15.92 8.35 15.21
C LEU A 378 14.54 7.78 14.88
N MET A 379 13.46 8.44 15.31
CA MET A 379 12.10 8.04 14.96
C MET A 379 11.87 8.04 13.44
N GLN A 380 12.37 9.07 12.75
CA GLN A 380 12.29 9.16 11.29
C GLN A 380 13.14 8.08 10.62
N SER A 381 14.29 7.75 11.18
CA SER A 381 15.15 6.66 10.68
C SER A 381 14.48 5.30 10.83
N VAL A 382 13.95 4.96 12.01
CA VAL A 382 13.20 3.71 12.25
C VAL A 382 12.03 3.58 11.28
N TYR A 383 11.23 4.63 11.14
CA TYR A 383 10.12 4.66 10.19
C TYR A 383 10.59 4.43 8.74
N THR A 384 11.63 5.13 8.31
CA THR A 384 12.14 5.04 6.93
C THR A 384 12.71 3.66 6.65
N GLU A 385 13.42 3.07 7.62
CA GLU A 385 14.02 1.75 7.52
C GLU A 385 12.95 0.64 7.46
N CYS A 386 11.93 0.72 8.31
CA CYS A 386 10.79 -0.22 8.24
C CYS A 386 10.04 -0.08 6.91
N MET A 387 9.85 1.14 6.41
CA MET A 387 9.25 1.36 5.08
C MET A 387 10.10 0.76 3.97
N ARG A 388 11.43 0.86 4.04
CA ARG A 388 12.35 0.26 3.05
C ARG A 388 12.28 -1.26 3.07
N LEU A 389 12.32 -1.88 4.24
CA LEU A 389 12.36 -3.34 4.37
C LEU A 389 11.02 -3.98 4.01
N HIS A 390 9.92 -3.41 4.49
CA HIS A 390 8.62 -4.08 4.51
C HIS A 390 7.61 -3.51 3.50
N VAL A 391 7.93 -2.49 2.70
CA VAL A 391 7.05 -2.06 1.60
C VAL A 391 7.46 -2.73 0.29
N SER A 392 6.59 -3.60 -0.22
CA SER A 392 6.78 -4.32 -1.47
C SER A 392 5.61 -4.03 -2.41
N ILE A 393 5.77 -3.02 -3.27
CA ILE A 393 4.77 -2.65 -4.29
C ILE A 393 5.33 -2.86 -5.69
N ALA A 394 4.51 -3.39 -6.60
CA ALA A 394 4.82 -3.46 -8.02
C ALA A 394 4.32 -2.19 -8.73
N LEU A 395 5.22 -1.22 -8.94
CA LEU A 395 4.87 0.02 -9.63
C LEU A 395 4.47 -0.26 -11.06
N SER A 396 3.16 -0.33 -11.32
CA SER A 396 2.62 -0.86 -12.58
C SER A 396 2.22 0.26 -13.53
N ARG A 397 2.62 0.12 -14.80
CA ARG A 397 2.18 0.98 -15.91
C ARG A 397 1.95 0.15 -17.17
N GLU A 398 1.20 0.69 -18.10
CA GLU A 398 1.06 0.18 -19.46
C GLU A 398 1.96 0.96 -20.42
N VAL A 399 2.63 0.25 -21.32
CA VAL A 399 3.30 0.82 -22.48
C VAL A 399 2.25 1.13 -23.55
N ILE A 400 1.85 2.39 -23.68
CA ILE A 400 0.80 2.84 -24.61
C ILE A 400 1.34 3.12 -26.02
N GLU A 401 2.64 3.39 -26.12
CA GLU A 401 3.38 3.49 -27.38
C GLU A 401 4.70 2.72 -27.27
N THR A 402 5.10 2.04 -28.34
CA THR A 402 6.37 1.29 -28.34
C THR A 402 7.53 2.26 -28.09
N THR A 403 8.35 1.95 -27.09
CA THR A 403 9.42 2.83 -26.61
C THR A 403 10.69 2.03 -26.30
N THR A 404 11.76 2.71 -25.90
CA THR A 404 13.04 2.10 -25.54
C THR A 404 13.39 2.42 -24.09
N LEU A 405 13.86 1.43 -23.35
CA LEU A 405 14.40 1.60 -21.99
C LEU A 405 15.64 0.71 -21.85
N HIS A 406 16.75 1.26 -21.35
CA HIS A 406 18.04 0.55 -21.23
C HIS A 406 18.50 -0.11 -22.55
N GLY A 407 18.24 0.53 -23.68
CA GLY A 407 18.57 -0.01 -25.02
C GLY A 407 17.63 -1.12 -25.51
N PHE A 408 16.66 -1.55 -24.69
CA PHE A 408 15.68 -2.56 -25.07
C PHE A 408 14.36 -1.94 -25.53
N ARG A 409 13.76 -2.55 -26.55
CA ARG A 409 12.44 -2.16 -27.06
C ARG A 409 11.33 -2.74 -26.20
N LEU A 410 10.51 -1.85 -25.65
CA LEU A 410 9.28 -2.16 -24.92
C LEU A 410 8.08 -2.01 -25.86
N LYS A 411 7.38 -3.10 -26.12
CA LYS A 411 6.27 -3.13 -27.10
C LYS A 411 4.98 -2.55 -26.51
N LYS A 412 4.24 -1.79 -27.33
CA LYS A 412 2.87 -1.34 -27.02
C LYS A 412 1.97 -2.49 -26.50
N GLY A 413 1.13 -2.17 -25.52
CA GLY A 413 0.20 -3.08 -24.87
C GLY A 413 0.83 -3.97 -23.78
N SER A 414 2.14 -3.84 -23.55
CA SER A 414 2.83 -4.57 -22.48
C SER A 414 2.67 -3.84 -21.14
N MET A 415 2.72 -4.61 -20.05
CA MET A 415 2.83 -4.06 -18.70
C MET A 415 4.31 -3.88 -18.35
N ILE A 416 4.64 -2.77 -17.70
CA ILE A 416 5.94 -2.55 -17.06
C ILE A 416 5.73 -2.40 -15.56
N GLN A 417 6.51 -3.16 -14.78
CA GLN A 417 6.48 -3.13 -13.32
C GLN A 417 7.87 -2.85 -12.76
N ALA A 418 7.97 -1.94 -11.79
CA ALA A 418 9.16 -1.80 -10.97
C ALA A 418 8.86 -2.24 -9.53
N PRO A 419 9.21 -3.48 -9.15
CA PRO A 419 9.06 -3.94 -7.78
C PRO A 419 9.98 -3.16 -6.84
N THR A 420 9.41 -2.47 -5.84
CA THR A 420 10.20 -1.63 -4.92
C THR A 420 11.18 -2.44 -4.10
N HIS A 421 10.80 -3.67 -3.71
CA HIS A 421 11.64 -4.58 -2.94
C HIS A 421 13.01 -4.85 -3.59
N LEU A 422 13.11 -4.81 -4.93
CA LEU A 422 14.39 -5.02 -5.63
C LEU A 422 15.37 -3.88 -5.40
N VAL A 423 14.89 -2.63 -5.48
CA VAL A 423 15.74 -1.45 -5.26
C VAL A 423 15.92 -1.17 -3.76
N HIS A 424 14.94 -1.53 -2.93
CA HIS A 424 15.01 -1.33 -1.48
C HIS A 424 15.92 -2.32 -0.79
N LEU A 425 16.16 -3.51 -1.35
CA LEU A 425 17.11 -4.50 -0.82
C LEU A 425 18.40 -4.64 -1.65
N ASP A 426 18.70 -3.68 -2.53
CA ASP A 426 19.95 -3.69 -3.28
C ASP A 426 21.14 -3.47 -2.35
N GLU A 427 22.00 -4.48 -2.21
CA GLU A 427 23.20 -4.43 -1.38
C GLU A 427 24.17 -3.31 -1.81
N ASN A 428 24.22 -2.93 -3.09
CA ASN A 428 25.10 -1.85 -3.55
C ASN A 428 24.62 -0.46 -3.11
N ILE A 429 23.34 -0.34 -2.74
CA ILE A 429 22.73 0.92 -2.34
C ILE A 429 22.65 1.01 -0.82
N TRP A 430 22.17 -0.07 -0.19
CA TRP A 430 21.74 -0.04 1.20
C TRP A 430 22.69 -0.72 2.17
N SER A 431 23.68 -1.50 1.70
CA SER A 431 24.71 -2.02 2.63
C SER A 431 25.59 -0.87 3.11
N GLN A 432 25.64 -0.65 4.42
CA GLN A 432 26.35 0.47 5.02
C GLN A 432 26.80 0.10 6.43
N GLY A 433 28.01 0.53 6.82
CA GLY A 433 28.50 0.34 8.19
C GLY A 433 28.68 -1.13 8.61
N GLY A 434 28.82 -2.04 7.64
CA GLY A 434 28.87 -3.49 7.91
C GLY A 434 27.50 -4.17 8.02
N HIS A 435 26.40 -3.41 7.95
CA HIS A 435 25.03 -3.94 7.98
C HIS A 435 24.54 -4.22 6.55
N PRO A 436 24.11 -5.46 6.22
CA PRO A 436 23.49 -5.79 4.96
C PRO A 436 22.21 -4.99 4.68
N ALA A 437 21.83 -4.91 3.41
CA ALA A 437 20.58 -4.27 2.99
C ALA A 437 19.35 -4.97 3.57
N ALA A 438 19.38 -6.30 3.72
CA ALA A 438 18.24 -7.05 4.26
C ALA A 438 18.08 -6.95 5.79
N GLU A 439 19.04 -6.35 6.50
CA GLU A 439 19.00 -6.19 7.96
C GLU A 439 18.29 -4.90 8.34
N PHE A 440 17.56 -4.89 9.46
CA PHE A 440 17.09 -3.65 10.08
C PHE A 440 18.23 -2.98 10.83
N TRP A 441 18.49 -1.71 10.51
CA TRP A 441 19.45 -0.89 11.25
C TRP A 441 18.86 0.49 11.55
N ALA A 442 18.54 0.74 12.82
CA ALA A 442 17.88 1.98 13.25
C ALA A 442 18.69 3.25 12.96
N GLU A 443 20.02 3.15 12.88
CA GLU A 443 20.92 4.28 12.60
C GLU A 443 21.22 4.44 11.09
N ARG A 444 20.60 3.62 10.20
CA ARG A 444 20.87 3.66 8.75
C ARG A 444 20.66 5.04 8.16
N HIS A 445 19.66 5.77 8.62
CA HIS A 445 19.35 7.11 8.14
C HIS A 445 19.74 8.20 9.16
N VAL A 446 20.75 7.95 10.00
CA VAL A 446 21.22 8.90 11.01
C VAL A 446 22.67 9.28 10.77
N LYS A 447 22.95 10.57 10.88
CA LYS A 447 24.30 11.12 10.98
C LYS A 447 24.50 11.75 12.35
N HIS A 448 25.57 11.35 13.02
CA HIS A 448 25.99 11.96 14.29
C HIS A 448 26.86 13.19 14.03
N VAL A 449 26.41 14.35 14.51
CA VAL A 449 27.10 15.64 14.30
C VAL A 449 27.54 16.18 15.66
N LYS A 450 28.82 16.55 15.76
CA LYS A 450 29.35 17.27 16.92
C LYS A 450 28.83 18.71 16.88
N LYS A 451 28.22 19.15 17.96
CA LYS A 451 27.75 20.52 18.15
C LYS A 451 28.38 21.10 19.41
N VAL A 452 28.67 22.38 19.37
CA VAL A 452 29.09 23.14 20.55
C VAL A 452 27.84 23.84 21.08
N GLU A 453 27.47 23.58 22.31
CA GLU A 453 26.41 24.34 22.98
C GLU A 453 26.87 25.79 23.13
N GLU A 454 26.13 26.73 22.52
CA GLU A 454 26.48 28.16 22.49
C GLU A 454 26.66 28.75 23.90
N ASN A 455 25.89 28.27 24.87
CA ASN A 455 25.87 28.81 26.23
C ASN A 455 26.93 28.21 27.17
N THR A 456 27.42 27.00 26.88
CA THR A 456 28.31 26.25 27.80
C THR A 456 29.68 25.95 27.19
N GLY A 457 29.82 26.09 25.87
CA GLY A 457 31.00 25.65 25.13
C GLY A 457 31.18 24.13 25.11
N ARG A 458 30.22 23.36 25.64
CA ARG A 458 30.32 21.90 25.75
C ARG A 458 30.06 21.25 24.40
N PHE A 459 30.88 20.25 24.07
CA PHE A 459 30.62 19.39 22.93
C PHE A 459 29.50 18.40 23.24
N THR A 460 28.45 18.43 22.44
CA THR A 460 27.39 17.41 22.40
C THR A 460 27.41 16.71 21.03
N THR A 461 26.90 15.49 21.00
CA THR A 461 26.66 14.77 19.74
C THR A 461 25.17 14.72 19.52
N GLU A 462 24.70 15.32 18.43
CA GLU A 462 23.29 15.31 18.04
C GLU A 462 23.08 14.36 16.87
N ARG A 463 21.94 13.65 16.88
CA ARG A 463 21.49 12.88 15.72
C ARG A 463 20.88 13.85 14.71
N GLN A 464 21.15 13.62 13.43
CA GLN A 464 20.45 14.28 12.32
C GLN A 464 19.97 13.22 11.34
N PHE A 465 18.73 13.34 10.88
CA PHE A 465 18.24 12.45 9.85
C PHE A 465 18.91 12.76 8.51
N VAL A 466 19.44 11.73 7.85
CA VAL A 466 19.98 11.79 6.50
C VAL A 466 19.56 10.50 5.80
N LEU A 467 18.78 10.60 4.72
CA LEU A 467 18.44 9.43 3.93
C LEU A 467 19.71 8.83 3.31
N ALA A 468 20.09 7.62 3.71
CA ALA A 468 21.25 6.89 3.18
C ALA A 468 21.24 6.72 1.65
N GLY A 469 20.10 6.37 1.06
CA GLY A 469 19.92 6.24 -0.39
C GLY A 469 19.49 7.55 -1.05
N LYS A 470 19.47 7.57 -2.39
CA LYS A 470 18.93 8.70 -3.15
C LYS A 470 17.41 8.71 -3.14
N SER A 471 16.82 9.86 -3.48
CA SER A 471 15.36 10.04 -3.53
C SER A 471 14.65 9.16 -4.56
N ASN A 472 15.35 8.66 -5.59
CA ASN A 472 14.82 7.70 -6.56
C ASN A 472 15.13 6.23 -6.22
N GLU A 473 15.85 5.98 -5.13
CA GLU A 473 16.16 4.65 -4.62
C GLU A 473 15.23 4.31 -3.44
N PHE A 474 14.75 5.33 -2.69
CA PHE A 474 13.69 5.18 -1.69
C PHE A 474 12.32 5.65 -2.24
N ILE A 475 11.43 4.69 -2.52
CA ILE A 475 10.17 4.91 -3.27
C ILE A 475 8.96 4.15 -2.68
N PRO A 476 8.77 4.09 -1.36
CA PRO A 476 7.69 3.28 -0.75
C PRO A 476 6.28 3.81 -1.08
N PHE A 477 6.16 5.06 -1.53
CA PHE A 477 4.89 5.69 -1.89
C PHE A 477 4.61 5.70 -3.40
N GLY A 478 5.46 5.03 -4.18
CA GLY A 478 5.49 5.18 -5.64
C GLY A 478 5.90 6.59 -6.06
N GLY A 479 5.40 7.04 -7.20
CA GLY A 479 5.78 8.35 -7.74
C GLY A 479 4.98 8.79 -8.96
N GLY A 480 5.32 9.99 -9.43
CA GLY A 480 4.58 10.71 -10.47
C GLY A 480 3.15 11.08 -10.03
N PRO A 481 2.22 11.26 -10.99
CA PRO A 481 0.82 11.61 -10.69
C PRO A 481 0.04 10.57 -9.87
N SER A 482 0.59 9.36 -9.70
CA SER A 482 0.01 8.26 -8.92
C SER A 482 0.74 8.02 -7.59
N MET A 483 1.55 8.99 -7.12
CA MET A 483 2.14 8.94 -5.79
C MET A 483 1.07 8.93 -4.70
N CYS A 484 1.30 8.20 -3.61
CA CYS A 484 0.36 8.13 -2.49
C CYS A 484 -0.01 9.54 -1.98
N PRO A 485 -1.28 9.95 -2.06
CA PRO A 485 -1.69 11.27 -1.64
C PRO A 485 -1.68 11.42 -0.11
N GLY A 486 -1.97 10.35 0.63
CA GLY A 486 -2.02 10.32 2.10
C GLY A 486 -0.66 10.14 2.79
N ARG A 487 0.46 10.17 2.06
CA ARG A 487 1.81 9.89 2.61
C ARG A 487 2.21 10.75 3.81
N PHE A 488 1.71 11.99 3.88
CA PHE A 488 1.99 12.88 5.02
C PHE A 488 1.21 12.44 6.25
N PHE A 489 -0.10 12.20 6.11
CA PHE A 489 -0.92 11.66 7.17
C PHE A 489 -0.44 10.26 7.62
N ALA A 490 -0.07 9.38 6.69
CA ALA A 490 0.48 8.05 7.01
C ALA A 490 1.72 8.15 7.90
N LYS A 491 2.67 9.04 7.58
CA LYS A 491 3.85 9.29 8.41
C LYS A 491 3.46 9.82 9.80
N GLN A 492 2.52 10.76 9.86
CA GLN A 492 2.02 11.30 11.13
C GLN A 492 1.36 10.21 11.97
N GLU A 493 0.44 9.43 11.39
CA GLU A 493 -0.29 8.34 12.05
C GLU A 493 0.65 7.28 12.62
N ILE A 494 1.61 6.79 11.82
CA ILE A 494 2.59 5.79 12.26
C ILE A 494 3.43 6.33 13.42
N LEU A 495 4.02 7.51 13.26
CA LEU A 495 4.92 8.08 14.28
C LEU A 495 4.17 8.50 15.55
N LEU A 496 2.94 9.01 15.44
CA LEU A 496 2.07 9.29 16.59
C LEU A 496 1.72 8.00 17.33
N THR A 497 1.39 6.93 16.61
CA THR A 497 1.08 5.63 17.23
C THR A 497 2.28 5.10 18.01
N ILE A 498 3.47 5.12 17.40
CA ILE A 498 4.71 4.72 18.07
C ILE A 498 4.95 5.60 19.30
N ALA A 499 4.91 6.93 19.16
CA ALA A 499 5.12 7.88 20.24
C ALA A 499 4.17 7.65 21.42
N ILE A 500 2.88 7.50 21.14
CA ILE A 500 1.85 7.24 22.15
C ILE A 500 2.15 5.92 22.87
N LEU A 501 2.40 4.83 22.14
CA LEU A 501 2.66 3.53 22.76
C LEU A 501 3.91 3.55 23.63
N VAL A 502 5.04 4.06 23.11
CA VAL A 502 6.30 4.03 23.86
C VAL A 502 6.29 4.97 25.05
N THR A 503 5.54 6.08 25.04
CA THR A 503 5.52 7.04 26.16
C THR A 503 4.41 6.76 27.17
N LYS A 504 3.28 6.19 26.74
CA LYS A 504 2.11 5.91 27.59
C LYS A 504 2.21 4.53 28.26
N PHE A 505 3.07 3.63 27.77
CA PHE A 505 3.20 2.29 28.34
C PHE A 505 4.66 1.93 28.61
N ASP A 506 4.92 1.29 29.76
CA ASP A 506 6.06 0.37 29.88
C ASP A 506 5.71 -0.92 29.14
N MET A 507 6.58 -1.40 28.26
CA MET A 507 6.31 -2.56 27.39
C MET A 507 7.46 -3.57 27.46
N GLU A 508 7.12 -4.84 27.52
CA GLU A 508 8.09 -5.94 27.48
C GLU A 508 7.61 -7.05 26.54
N PHE A 509 8.54 -7.59 25.75
CA PHE A 509 8.33 -8.79 24.97
C PHE A 509 8.00 -9.99 25.88
N VAL A 510 7.00 -10.80 25.50
CA VAL A 510 6.65 -12.05 26.19
C VAL A 510 6.98 -13.25 25.32
N GLU A 511 6.34 -13.36 24.16
CA GLU A 511 6.53 -14.47 23.23
C GLU A 511 6.03 -14.13 21.83
N TRP A 512 6.47 -14.88 20.83
CA TRP A 512 5.88 -14.87 19.50
C TRP A 512 4.62 -15.74 19.48
N THR A 513 3.61 -15.33 18.73
CA THR A 513 2.37 -16.11 18.54
C THR A 513 2.00 -16.18 17.07
N ASN A 514 1.39 -17.28 16.63
CA ASN A 514 0.70 -17.31 15.34
C ASN A 514 -0.49 -16.33 15.35
N LEU A 515 -1.04 -16.03 14.17
CA LEU A 515 -2.15 -15.09 14.05
C LEU A 515 -3.43 -15.54 14.78
N ASP A 516 -3.58 -16.83 15.08
CA ASP A 516 -4.66 -17.39 15.88
C ASP A 516 -4.42 -17.30 17.41
N GLY A 517 -3.24 -16.82 17.83
CA GLY A 517 -2.86 -16.65 19.23
C GLY A 517 -2.15 -17.85 19.85
N SER A 518 -2.02 -18.97 19.13
CA SER A 518 -1.17 -20.09 19.56
C SER A 518 0.30 -19.69 19.60
N LYS A 519 1.08 -20.33 20.48
CA LYS A 519 2.52 -20.03 20.64
C LYS A 519 3.29 -20.33 19.35
N SER A 520 4.27 -19.48 19.05
CA SER A 520 5.22 -19.65 17.95
C SER A 520 6.63 -19.90 18.46
N ASP A 521 7.37 -20.74 17.74
CA ASP A 521 8.76 -21.12 17.99
C ASP A 521 9.80 -20.20 17.32
N ARG A 522 9.39 -19.40 16.33
CA ARG A 522 10.26 -18.43 15.64
C ARG A 522 9.67 -17.02 15.58
N SER A 523 10.54 -16.04 15.34
CA SER A 523 10.17 -14.64 15.15
C SER A 523 9.32 -14.44 13.87
N PRO A 524 8.56 -13.33 13.78
CA PRO A 524 7.84 -12.98 12.58
C PRO A 524 8.79 -12.70 11.42
N VAL A 525 8.36 -13.08 10.22
CA VAL A 525 8.92 -12.67 8.93
C VAL A 525 7.82 -12.03 8.08
N ASP A 526 8.17 -11.45 6.96
CA ASP A 526 7.21 -10.93 5.99
C ASP A 526 6.22 -12.01 5.52
N ASP A 527 4.92 -11.68 5.51
CA ASP A 527 3.89 -12.49 4.86
C ASP A 527 3.95 -12.30 3.34
N GLU A 528 4.67 -13.22 2.69
CA GLU A 528 4.99 -13.17 1.26
C GLU A 528 3.77 -13.13 0.34
N ARG A 529 2.58 -13.46 0.83
CA ARG A 529 1.32 -13.31 0.08
C ARG A 529 1.04 -11.86 -0.31
N TYR A 530 1.62 -10.90 0.40
CA TYR A 530 1.46 -9.46 0.17
C TYR A 530 2.57 -8.86 -0.73
N PHE A 531 3.55 -9.64 -1.17
CA PHE A 531 4.64 -9.13 -2.01
C PHE A 531 4.15 -8.57 -3.34
N GLY A 532 4.59 -7.36 -3.68
CA GLY A 532 4.19 -6.63 -4.88
C GLY A 532 2.86 -5.87 -4.75
N THR A 533 2.23 -5.87 -3.58
CA THR A 533 0.88 -5.33 -3.37
C THR A 533 0.84 -4.07 -2.51
N ALA A 534 1.52 -4.05 -1.37
CA ALA A 534 1.38 -3.05 -0.31
C ALA A 534 2.57 -3.13 0.69
N ALA A 535 2.42 -2.52 1.87
CA ALA A 535 3.21 -2.91 3.03
C ALA A 535 2.94 -4.37 3.39
N VAL A 536 3.99 -5.11 3.71
CA VAL A 536 3.94 -6.54 3.98
C VAL A 536 3.77 -6.73 5.49
N PRO A 537 2.64 -7.30 5.95
CA PRO A 537 2.45 -7.56 7.37
C PRO A 537 3.38 -8.68 7.84
N PRO A 538 3.71 -8.73 9.14
CA PRO A 538 4.34 -9.91 9.71
C PRO A 538 3.39 -11.11 9.62
N ASP A 539 3.95 -12.29 9.35
CA ASP A 539 3.22 -13.56 9.26
C ASP A 539 2.77 -14.10 10.63
N ARG A 540 3.19 -13.43 11.70
CA ARG A 540 2.95 -13.76 13.09
C ARG A 540 2.80 -12.49 13.93
N ASP A 541 2.27 -12.68 15.13
CA ASP A 541 2.07 -11.62 16.10
C ASP A 541 3.12 -11.71 17.23
N VAL A 542 3.26 -10.62 17.98
CA VAL A 542 4.06 -10.50 19.19
C VAL A 542 3.14 -10.27 20.37
N LYS A 543 3.23 -11.17 21.36
CA LYS A 543 2.59 -10.98 22.65
C LYS A 543 3.48 -10.12 23.51
N VAL A 544 2.94 -9.02 23.99
CA VAL A 544 3.62 -8.05 24.85
C VAL A 544 2.86 -7.92 26.15
N ARG A 545 3.58 -7.77 27.25
CA ARG A 545 3.00 -7.23 28.48
C ARG A 545 3.25 -5.73 28.50
N TRP A 546 2.25 -4.97 28.87
CA TRP A 546 2.35 -3.53 28.96
C TRP A 546 1.69 -3.00 30.23
N LYS A 547 2.13 -1.84 30.71
CA LYS A 547 1.56 -1.17 31.88
C LYS A 547 1.35 0.30 31.54
N LYS A 548 0.08 0.73 31.52
CA LYS A 548 -0.27 2.13 31.24
C LYS A 548 0.28 3.03 32.34
N LEU A 549 1.03 4.05 31.95
CA LEU A 549 1.74 4.97 32.84
C LEU A 549 0.91 6.21 33.18
N TRP A 550 0.10 6.68 32.24
CA TRP A 550 -0.69 7.90 32.37
C TRP A 550 -1.85 7.94 31.39
#